data_AF-A0A832VIP1-F1
#
_entry.id   AF-A0A832VIP1-F1
#
_cell.length_a   1.000
_cell.length_b   1.000
_cell.length_c   1.000
_cell.angle_alpha   90.00
_cell.angle_beta   90.00
_cell.angle_gamma   90.00
#
_symmetry.space_group_name_H-M   'P 1'
#
loop_
_entity.id
_entity.type
_entity.pdbx_description
1 polymer ?
#
loop_
_entity_poly.entity_id
_entity_poly.type
_entity_poly.pdbx_seq_one_letter_code
_entity_poly.pdbx_strand_id
1 'polypeptide(L)'
;DKVTRKDAQKSIDEAKRIIEQARSIVIGDKLSKDTNFNVAVMINLLAASKAEYAEGVKNGKIAEMIEFQDGSSFVWRSQQIFEKIKPDLPKTQAEKIGKLYPQVWKAYDSNVEPSEVARLVDSITHELDEVSSTKTESANLGTYFDNIQKLLADAKKQYAAGKPDVAQSLVTKAYLDNYEYLEPILLKQNPVLKKEIELMMRQDLRTMLKTGESKDKIGTQIDAILKKLEQAKKLVMSEQKPNSEKYTTSSKYDAQSKDVNCAKPMQLLSNKETGKTTCVKSESVAKMLKSGWTK
;
A
#
# COMPACT_ATOMS: atom_id res chain seq x y z
N ASP A 1 33.30 -18.81 -25.57
CA ASP A 1 31.87 -19.14 -25.39
C ASP A 1 31.01 -17.88 -25.31
N LYS A 2 29.96 -17.79 -26.13
CA LYS A 2 29.02 -16.65 -26.08
C LYS A 2 27.92 -16.97 -25.07
N VAL A 3 27.83 -16.17 -24.00
CA VAL A 3 26.72 -16.21 -23.05
C VAL A 3 25.41 -16.00 -23.81
N THR A 4 24.49 -16.97 -23.72
CA THR A 4 23.18 -16.84 -24.38
C THR A 4 22.21 -16.08 -23.47
N ARG A 5 21.12 -15.54 -24.04
CA ARG A 5 20.03 -14.94 -23.23
C ARG A 5 19.46 -15.93 -22.21
N LYS A 6 19.47 -17.22 -22.52
CA LYS A 6 19.01 -18.28 -21.62
C LYS A 6 19.96 -18.46 -20.42
N ASP A 7 21.26 -18.33 -20.64
CA ASP A 7 22.27 -18.42 -19.58
C ASP A 7 22.23 -17.19 -18.67
N ALA A 8 22.02 -16.01 -19.26
CA ALA A 8 21.79 -14.78 -18.51
C ALA A 8 20.53 -14.87 -17.62
N GLN A 9 19.42 -15.39 -18.17
CA GLN A 9 18.19 -15.56 -17.40
C GLN A 9 18.35 -16.54 -16.23
N LYS A 10 19.03 -17.67 -16.46
CA LYS A 10 19.35 -18.62 -15.39
C LYS A 10 20.15 -17.97 -14.26
N SER A 11 21.16 -17.18 -14.61
CA SER A 11 22.01 -16.49 -13.62
C SER A 11 21.21 -15.46 -12.81
N ILE A 12 20.28 -14.75 -13.46
CA ILE A 12 19.35 -13.82 -12.79
C ILE A 12 18.43 -14.58 -11.83
N ASP A 13 17.87 -15.70 -12.26
CA ASP A 13 16.97 -16.50 -11.43
C ASP A 13 17.70 -17.11 -10.21
N GLU A 14 18.95 -17.51 -10.39
CA GLU A 14 19.82 -17.98 -9.30
C GLU A 14 20.15 -16.85 -8.32
N ALA A 15 20.55 -15.67 -8.81
CA ALA A 15 20.80 -14.52 -7.97
C ALA A 15 19.55 -14.10 -7.17
N LYS A 16 18.36 -14.15 -7.79
CA LYS A 16 17.08 -13.91 -7.10
C LYS A 16 16.88 -14.91 -5.94
N ARG A 17 17.15 -16.20 -6.15
CA ARG A 17 17.04 -17.22 -5.09
C ARG A 17 18.03 -17.01 -3.96
N ILE A 18 19.29 -16.68 -4.27
CA ILE A 18 20.31 -16.42 -3.25
C ILE A 18 19.92 -15.22 -2.38
N ILE A 19 19.41 -14.14 -2.99
CA ILE A 19 18.92 -12.97 -2.24
C ILE A 19 17.73 -13.34 -1.34
N GLU A 20 16.81 -14.20 -1.81
CA GLU A 20 15.70 -14.67 -0.99
C GLU A 20 16.16 -15.54 0.18
N GLN A 21 17.13 -16.43 -0.04
CA GLN A 21 17.75 -17.24 1.01
C GLN A 21 18.48 -16.37 2.03
N ALA A 22 19.28 -15.41 1.57
CA ALA A 22 19.98 -14.47 2.44
C ALA A 22 18.99 -13.66 3.30
N ARG A 23 17.89 -13.17 2.71
CA ARG A 23 16.82 -12.51 3.49
C ARG A 23 16.21 -13.46 4.52
N SER A 24 15.87 -14.69 4.14
CA SER A 24 15.34 -15.69 5.08
C SER A 24 16.30 -15.97 6.25
N ILE A 25 17.61 -16.09 5.97
CA ILE A 25 18.63 -16.33 6.99
C ILE A 25 18.78 -15.14 7.95
N VAL A 26 18.78 -13.90 7.43
CA VAL A 26 19.07 -12.70 8.23
C VAL A 26 17.87 -12.22 9.04
N ILE A 27 16.69 -12.18 8.44
CA ILE A 27 15.48 -11.60 9.07
C ILE A 27 14.40 -12.65 9.39
N GLY A 28 14.64 -13.92 9.06
CA GLY A 28 13.70 -15.02 9.28
C GLY A 28 12.64 -15.16 8.18
N ASP A 29 12.19 -16.40 7.94
CA ASP A 29 11.20 -16.73 6.93
C ASP A 29 9.86 -16.00 7.09
N LYS A 30 9.43 -15.80 8.34
CA LYS A 30 8.15 -15.16 8.66
C LYS A 30 8.14 -13.70 8.23
N LEU A 31 9.20 -12.95 8.54
CA LEU A 31 9.30 -11.53 8.19
C LEU A 31 9.67 -11.34 6.71
N SER A 32 10.48 -12.23 6.14
CA SER A 32 10.84 -12.20 4.72
C SER A 32 9.62 -12.34 3.79
N LYS A 33 8.62 -13.13 4.21
CA LYS A 33 7.36 -13.36 3.46
C LYS A 33 6.25 -12.38 3.85
N ASP A 34 6.47 -11.51 4.82
CA ASP A 34 5.46 -10.55 5.28
C ASP A 34 5.16 -9.48 4.20
N THR A 35 3.88 -9.25 3.91
CA THR A 35 3.50 -8.28 2.87
C THR A 35 3.93 -6.87 3.24
N ASN A 36 3.74 -6.44 4.50
CA ASN A 36 4.05 -5.07 4.93
C ASN A 36 5.56 -4.82 4.92
N PHE A 37 6.36 -5.82 5.30
CA PHE A 37 7.80 -5.77 5.14
C PHE A 37 8.21 -5.59 3.67
N ASN A 38 7.62 -6.38 2.77
CA ASN A 38 7.92 -6.26 1.33
C ASN A 38 7.45 -4.91 0.75
N VAL A 39 6.32 -4.36 1.21
CA VAL A 39 5.85 -3.00 0.89
C VAL A 39 6.87 -1.95 1.35
N ALA A 40 7.36 -2.02 2.59
CA ALA A 40 8.37 -1.09 3.10
C ALA A 40 9.68 -1.16 2.30
N VAL A 41 10.11 -2.36 1.90
CA VAL A 41 11.27 -2.54 1.01
C VAL A 41 11.03 -1.88 -0.35
N MET A 42 9.84 -2.04 -0.95
CA MET A 42 9.50 -1.40 -2.22
C MET A 42 9.54 0.13 -2.12
N ILE A 43 8.99 0.71 -1.06
CA ILE A 43 9.02 2.17 -0.82
C ILE A 43 10.46 2.69 -0.76
N ASN A 44 11.35 2.00 -0.03
CA ASN A 44 12.75 2.41 0.06
C ASN A 44 13.49 2.30 -1.28
N LEU A 45 13.24 1.24 -2.05
CA LEU A 45 13.81 1.10 -3.40
C LEU A 45 13.32 2.21 -4.33
N LEU A 46 12.03 2.52 -4.29
CA LEU A 46 11.43 3.59 -5.09
C LEU A 46 11.98 4.97 -4.71
N ALA A 47 12.19 5.24 -3.42
CA ALA A 47 12.83 6.46 -2.95
C ALA A 47 14.28 6.58 -3.44
N ALA A 48 15.06 5.49 -3.37
CA ALA A 48 16.42 5.45 -3.92
C ALA A 48 16.39 5.72 -5.43
N SER A 49 15.53 5.02 -6.19
CA SER A 49 15.33 5.27 -7.63
C SER A 49 15.09 6.74 -7.95
N LYS A 50 14.26 7.42 -7.16
CA LYS A 50 13.95 8.84 -7.36
C LYS A 50 15.19 9.71 -7.19
N ALA A 51 16.01 9.43 -6.19
CA ALA A 51 17.27 10.14 -5.95
C ALA A 51 18.27 9.89 -7.09
N GLU A 52 18.56 8.62 -7.42
CA GLU A 52 19.55 8.29 -8.44
C GLU A 52 19.14 8.81 -9.83
N TYR A 53 17.85 8.78 -10.18
CA TYR A 53 17.40 9.36 -11.44
C TYR A 53 17.63 10.88 -11.53
N ALA A 54 17.44 11.60 -10.43
CA ALA A 54 17.65 13.04 -10.37
C ALA A 54 19.14 13.41 -10.49
N GLU A 55 20.04 12.53 -10.06
CA GLU A 55 21.49 12.67 -10.25
C GLU A 55 21.91 12.24 -11.66
N GLY A 56 21.29 11.18 -12.17
CA GLY A 56 21.58 10.54 -13.46
C GLY A 56 21.09 11.30 -14.69
N VAL A 57 20.03 12.11 -14.59
CA VAL A 57 19.43 12.83 -15.73
C VAL A 57 19.40 14.34 -15.49
N LYS A 58 19.91 15.10 -16.46
CA LYS A 58 19.87 16.57 -16.48
C LYS A 58 19.45 17.07 -17.86
N ASN A 59 18.45 17.97 -17.91
CA ASN A 59 17.94 18.58 -19.14
C ASN A 59 17.58 17.54 -20.23
N GLY A 60 16.87 16.49 -19.81
CA GLY A 60 16.47 15.37 -20.67
C GLY A 60 17.59 14.50 -21.24
N LYS A 61 18.80 14.55 -20.65
CA LYS A 61 19.96 13.73 -21.05
C LYS A 61 20.53 13.00 -19.85
N ILE A 62 21.05 11.79 -20.10
CA ILE A 62 21.79 11.04 -19.09
C ILE A 62 23.14 11.75 -18.87
N ALA A 63 23.31 12.32 -17.67
CA ALA A 63 24.52 13.00 -17.21
C ALA A 63 25.45 12.03 -16.48
N GLU A 64 24.89 11.18 -15.60
CA GLU A 64 25.63 10.16 -14.86
C GLU A 64 25.02 8.78 -15.15
N MET A 65 25.73 7.99 -15.97
CA MET A 65 25.23 6.69 -16.43
C MET A 65 25.08 5.67 -15.30
N ILE A 66 25.95 5.73 -14.28
CA ILE A 66 25.88 4.85 -13.12
C ILE A 66 24.59 5.12 -12.33
N GLU A 67 24.33 6.38 -11.98
CA GLU A 67 23.11 6.75 -11.25
C GLU A 67 21.83 6.44 -12.05
N PHE A 68 21.86 6.63 -13.37
CA PHE A 68 20.74 6.21 -14.23
C PHE A 68 20.48 4.69 -14.17
N GLN A 69 21.55 3.89 -14.19
CA GLN A 69 21.45 2.42 -14.09
C GLN A 69 20.99 1.97 -12.71
N ASP A 70 21.50 2.57 -11.64
CA ASP A 70 21.11 2.26 -10.27
C ASP A 70 19.64 2.61 -10.04
N GLY A 71 19.21 3.80 -10.48
CA GLY A 71 17.82 4.22 -10.42
C GLY A 71 16.88 3.21 -11.10
N SER A 72 17.21 2.82 -12.34
CA SER A 72 16.41 1.84 -13.09
C SER A 72 16.41 0.46 -12.42
N SER A 73 17.53 0.05 -11.83
CA SER A 73 17.67 -1.23 -11.13
C SER A 73 16.79 -1.30 -9.88
N PHE A 74 16.67 -0.18 -9.14
CA PHE A 74 15.77 -0.09 -8.00
C PHE A 74 14.28 -0.15 -8.40
N VAL A 75 13.87 0.51 -9.49
CA VAL A 75 12.50 0.38 -10.04
C VAL A 75 12.22 -1.08 -10.40
N TRP A 76 13.14 -1.72 -11.12
CA TRP A 76 12.99 -3.11 -11.51
C TRP A 76 12.84 -4.02 -10.30
N ARG A 77 13.71 -3.87 -9.30
CA ARG A 77 13.64 -4.69 -8.09
C ARG A 77 12.33 -4.49 -7.35
N SER A 78 11.87 -3.25 -7.22
CA SER A 78 10.58 -2.93 -6.60
C SER A 78 9.43 -3.59 -7.37
N GLN A 79 9.44 -3.55 -8.70
CA GLN A 79 8.41 -4.20 -9.52
C GLN A 79 8.43 -5.73 -9.40
N GLN A 80 9.61 -6.35 -9.29
CA GLN A 80 9.69 -7.80 -9.05
C GLN A 80 9.08 -8.20 -7.71
N ILE A 81 9.28 -7.39 -6.66
CA ILE A 81 8.66 -7.61 -5.35
C ILE A 81 7.15 -7.41 -5.47
N PHE A 82 6.70 -6.35 -6.16
CA PHE A 82 5.29 -6.08 -6.43
C PHE A 82 4.60 -7.28 -7.06
N GLU A 83 5.09 -7.81 -8.18
CA GLU A 83 4.44 -8.94 -8.87
C GLU A 83 4.36 -10.20 -7.99
N LYS A 84 5.34 -10.39 -7.09
CA LYS A 84 5.33 -11.48 -6.12
C LYS A 84 4.24 -11.32 -5.06
N ILE A 85 4.08 -10.12 -4.49
CA ILE A 85 3.12 -9.86 -3.41
C ILE A 85 1.74 -9.43 -3.90
N LYS A 86 1.61 -9.13 -5.20
CA LYS A 86 0.37 -8.66 -5.85
C LYS A 86 -0.87 -9.50 -5.50
N PRO A 87 -0.82 -10.85 -5.43
CA PRO A 87 -1.97 -11.65 -5.01
C PRO A 87 -2.43 -11.37 -3.57
N ASP A 88 -1.52 -10.88 -2.72
CA ASP A 88 -1.79 -10.59 -1.32
C ASP A 88 -2.24 -9.13 -1.11
N LEU A 89 -2.19 -8.29 -2.14
CA LEU A 89 -2.58 -6.88 -2.04
C LEU A 89 -4.11 -6.70 -2.24
N PRO A 90 -4.71 -5.66 -1.63
CA PRO A 90 -6.07 -5.27 -2.00
C PRO A 90 -6.16 -5.00 -3.51
N LYS A 91 -7.21 -5.53 -4.16
CA LYS A 91 -7.35 -5.54 -5.63
C LYS A 91 -7.23 -4.14 -6.25
N THR A 92 -7.85 -3.13 -5.63
CA THR A 92 -7.81 -1.74 -6.12
C THR A 92 -6.38 -1.20 -6.15
N GLN A 93 -5.64 -1.33 -5.04
CA GLN A 93 -4.24 -0.88 -4.95
C GLN A 93 -3.35 -1.67 -5.92
N ALA A 94 -3.53 -2.99 -6.02
CA ALA A 94 -2.81 -3.83 -6.98
C ALA A 94 -3.01 -3.37 -8.43
N GLU A 95 -4.24 -3.05 -8.83
CA GLU A 95 -4.54 -2.56 -10.18
C GLU A 95 -3.94 -1.17 -10.44
N LYS A 96 -4.02 -0.26 -9.47
CA LYS A 96 -3.44 1.09 -9.59
C LYS A 96 -1.91 1.05 -9.68
N ILE A 97 -1.25 0.35 -8.76
CA ILE A 97 0.22 0.18 -8.76
C ILE A 97 0.69 -0.48 -10.07
N GLY A 98 -0.02 -1.52 -10.52
CA GLY A 98 0.30 -2.21 -11.77
C GLY A 98 0.21 -1.30 -13.02
N LYS A 99 -0.65 -0.28 -13.01
CA LYS A 99 -0.75 0.73 -14.09
C LYS A 99 0.33 1.80 -14.02
N LEU A 100 0.93 2.04 -12.84
CA LEU A 100 1.94 3.08 -12.65
C LEU A 100 3.34 2.63 -13.05
N TYR A 101 3.73 1.37 -12.80
CA TYR A 101 5.06 0.86 -13.19
C TYR A 101 5.39 1.05 -14.69
N PRO A 102 4.50 0.71 -15.64
CA PRO A 102 4.76 0.98 -17.06
C PRO A 102 4.95 2.47 -17.38
N GLN A 103 4.32 3.37 -16.62
CA GLN A 103 4.49 4.81 -16.79
C GLN A 103 5.87 5.27 -16.29
N VAL A 104 6.34 4.74 -15.16
CA VAL A 104 7.71 4.99 -14.67
C VAL A 104 8.73 4.53 -15.72
N TRP A 105 8.56 3.33 -16.29
CA TRP A 105 9.47 2.85 -17.33
C TRP A 105 9.47 3.71 -18.58
N LYS A 106 8.28 4.15 -19.03
CA LYS A 106 8.17 5.09 -20.16
C LYS A 106 8.88 6.42 -19.87
N ALA A 107 8.79 6.91 -18.63
CA ALA A 107 9.45 8.13 -18.19
C ALA A 107 10.99 7.98 -18.20
N TYR A 108 11.50 6.83 -17.72
CA TYR A 108 12.91 6.46 -17.82
C TYR A 108 13.38 6.40 -19.29
N ASP A 109 12.66 5.67 -20.15
CA ASP A 109 13.02 5.51 -21.58
C ASP A 109 13.04 6.84 -22.35
N SER A 110 12.22 7.79 -21.93
CA SER A 110 12.10 9.11 -22.56
C SER A 110 13.05 10.15 -21.96
N ASN A 111 13.83 9.79 -20.94
CA ASN A 111 14.68 10.70 -20.17
C ASN A 111 13.91 11.98 -19.77
N VAL A 112 12.69 11.84 -19.24
CA VAL A 112 11.91 13.03 -18.85
C VAL A 112 12.58 13.78 -17.71
N GLU A 113 12.07 14.97 -17.39
CA GLU A 113 12.58 15.74 -16.25
C GLU A 113 12.40 14.97 -14.93
N PRO A 114 13.37 15.03 -13.99
CA PRO A 114 13.32 14.27 -12.75
C PRO A 114 12.04 14.45 -11.91
N SER A 115 11.42 15.63 -11.97
CA SER A 115 10.16 15.91 -11.28
C SER A 115 8.99 15.04 -11.77
N GLU A 116 8.99 14.64 -13.04
CA GLU A 116 7.96 13.76 -13.59
C GLU A 116 8.13 12.32 -13.12
N VAL A 117 9.37 11.81 -13.10
CA VAL A 117 9.68 10.50 -12.50
C VAL A 117 9.33 10.49 -11.02
N ALA A 118 9.73 11.54 -10.29
CA ALA A 118 9.40 11.70 -8.87
C ALA A 118 7.89 11.61 -8.62
N ARG A 119 7.07 12.33 -9.39
CA ARG A 119 5.60 12.30 -9.26
C ARG A 119 5.01 10.91 -9.49
N LEU A 120 5.51 10.17 -10.49
CA LEU A 120 5.04 8.81 -10.77
C LEU A 120 5.44 7.83 -9.66
N VAL A 121 6.68 7.94 -9.18
CA VAL A 121 7.21 7.15 -8.07
C VAL A 121 6.45 7.44 -6.76
N ASP A 122 6.18 8.71 -6.47
CA ASP A 122 5.41 9.12 -5.29
C ASP A 122 3.96 8.63 -5.37
N SER A 123 3.39 8.54 -6.57
CA SER A 123 2.07 7.93 -6.78
C SER A 123 2.06 6.44 -6.46
N ILE A 124 3.12 5.69 -6.83
CA ILE A 124 3.25 4.27 -6.43
C ILE A 124 3.41 4.17 -4.92
N THR A 125 4.23 5.02 -4.33
CA THR A 125 4.50 5.06 -2.88
C THR A 125 3.22 5.32 -2.10
N HIS A 126 2.39 6.26 -2.54
CA HIS A 126 1.09 6.55 -1.93
C HIS A 126 0.16 5.33 -1.91
N GLU A 127 0.04 4.61 -3.03
CA GLU A 127 -0.78 3.40 -3.09
C GLU A 127 -0.21 2.26 -2.22
N LEU A 128 1.11 2.18 -2.09
CA LEU A 128 1.78 1.26 -1.18
C LEU A 128 1.57 1.62 0.30
N ASP A 129 1.54 2.91 0.63
CA ASP A 129 1.18 3.39 1.97
C ASP A 129 -0.28 3.08 2.30
N GLU A 130 -1.19 3.16 1.31
CA GLU A 130 -2.58 2.70 1.49
C GLU A 130 -2.66 1.19 1.73
N VAL A 131 -1.82 0.37 1.10
CA VAL A 131 -1.72 -1.07 1.41
C VAL A 131 -1.29 -1.28 2.86
N SER A 132 -0.26 -0.56 3.31
CA SER A 132 0.23 -0.64 4.68
C SER A 132 -0.85 -0.18 5.66
N SER A 133 -1.57 0.89 5.36
CA SER A 133 -2.65 1.43 6.19
C SER A 133 -3.85 0.48 6.25
N THR A 134 -4.26 -0.12 5.12
CA THR A 134 -5.41 -1.04 5.05
C THR A 134 -5.15 -2.40 5.70
N LYS A 135 -3.93 -2.95 5.64
CA LYS A 135 -3.56 -4.20 6.36
C LYS A 135 -3.19 -3.98 7.82
N THR A 136 -2.57 -2.85 8.15
CA THR A 136 -2.19 -2.52 9.53
C THR A 136 -3.40 -2.06 10.35
N GLU A 137 -4.39 -1.39 9.74
CA GLU A 137 -5.65 -1.06 10.42
C GLU A 137 -6.50 -2.31 10.67
N SER A 138 -6.69 -3.21 9.70
CA SER A 138 -7.60 -4.35 9.92
C SER A 138 -7.04 -5.44 10.85
N ALA A 139 -5.73 -5.70 10.81
CA ALA A 139 -5.08 -6.67 11.70
C ALA A 139 -4.81 -6.11 13.11
N ASN A 140 -4.62 -4.79 13.28
CA ASN A 140 -4.49 -4.17 14.59
C ASN A 140 -5.81 -3.70 15.22
N LEU A 141 -6.88 -3.44 14.45
CA LEU A 141 -8.17 -3.03 14.99
C LEU A 141 -8.75 -4.07 15.95
N GLY A 142 -8.78 -5.33 15.54
CA GLY A 142 -9.19 -6.43 16.41
C GLY A 142 -8.36 -6.46 17.70
N THR A 143 -7.04 -6.28 17.58
CA THR A 143 -6.11 -6.23 18.72
C THR A 143 -6.40 -5.07 19.67
N TYR A 144 -6.70 -3.87 19.17
CA TYR A 144 -7.09 -2.74 20.01
C TYR A 144 -8.40 -3.02 20.74
N PHE A 145 -9.43 -3.58 20.07
CA PHE A 145 -10.66 -3.98 20.74
C PHE A 145 -10.39 -5.03 21.84
N ASP A 146 -9.63 -6.07 21.53
CA ASP A 146 -9.33 -7.16 22.47
C ASP A 146 -8.53 -6.65 23.68
N ASN A 147 -7.56 -5.76 23.46
CA ASN A 147 -6.78 -5.13 24.52
C ASN A 147 -7.66 -4.25 25.42
N ILE A 148 -8.54 -3.43 24.85
CA ILE A 148 -9.47 -2.59 25.62
C ILE A 148 -10.36 -3.48 26.49
N GLN A 149 -10.93 -4.54 25.91
CA GLN A 149 -11.81 -5.46 26.63
C GLN A 149 -11.10 -6.12 27.81
N LYS A 150 -9.87 -6.60 27.58
CA LYS A 150 -9.04 -7.18 28.65
C LYS A 150 -8.73 -6.17 29.74
N LEU A 151 -8.27 -4.97 29.38
CA LEU A 151 -7.92 -3.91 30.33
C LEU A 151 -9.11 -3.46 31.18
N LEU A 152 -10.29 -3.33 30.58
CA LEU A 152 -11.52 -2.97 31.29
C LEU A 152 -12.01 -4.10 32.21
N ALA A 153 -11.94 -5.36 31.77
CA ALA A 153 -12.26 -6.50 32.60
C ALA A 153 -11.29 -6.63 33.80
N ASP A 154 -10.00 -6.37 33.59
CA ASP A 154 -9.01 -6.35 34.66
C ASP A 154 -9.21 -5.15 35.59
N ALA A 155 -9.55 -3.96 35.07
CA ALA A 155 -9.89 -2.79 35.89
C ALA A 155 -11.06 -3.08 36.84
N LYS A 156 -12.11 -3.75 36.33
CA LYS A 156 -13.26 -4.21 37.14
C LYS A 156 -12.81 -5.11 38.29
N LYS A 157 -11.93 -6.09 38.02
CA LYS A 157 -11.38 -7.00 39.05
C LYS A 157 -10.51 -6.26 40.07
N GLN A 158 -9.61 -5.39 39.63
CA GLN A 158 -8.72 -4.64 40.52
C GLN A 158 -9.49 -3.68 41.43
N TYR A 159 -10.51 -3.00 40.89
CA TYR A 159 -11.37 -2.14 41.69
C TYR A 159 -12.16 -2.94 42.74
N ALA A 160 -12.71 -4.09 42.36
CA ALA A 160 -13.40 -4.98 43.29
C ALA A 160 -12.48 -5.51 44.40
N ALA A 161 -11.20 -5.69 44.11
CA ALA A 161 -10.15 -6.07 45.06
C ALA A 161 -9.63 -4.90 45.94
N GLY A 162 -10.23 -3.71 45.85
CA GLY A 162 -9.83 -2.54 46.65
C GLY A 162 -8.56 -1.85 46.15
N LYS A 163 -8.24 -1.98 44.86
CA LYS A 163 -7.07 -1.35 44.22
C LYS A 163 -7.49 -0.28 43.18
N PRO A 164 -8.02 0.87 43.63
CA PRO A 164 -8.58 1.89 42.74
C PRO A 164 -7.54 2.51 41.81
N ASP A 165 -6.31 2.74 42.29
CA ASP A 165 -5.25 3.36 41.48
C ASP A 165 -4.84 2.47 40.30
N VAL A 166 -4.78 1.15 40.54
CA VAL A 166 -4.49 0.16 39.50
C VAL A 166 -5.62 0.12 38.48
N ALA A 167 -6.87 0.15 38.93
CA ALA A 167 -8.03 0.20 38.04
C ALA A 167 -8.03 1.48 37.18
N GLN A 168 -7.68 2.64 37.76
CA GLN A 168 -7.57 3.91 37.03
C GLN A 168 -6.46 3.88 35.98
N SER A 169 -5.30 3.30 36.29
CA SER A 169 -4.21 3.12 35.33
C SER A 169 -4.64 2.24 34.16
N LEU A 170 -5.31 1.12 34.44
CA LEU A 170 -5.83 0.20 33.40
C LEU A 170 -6.88 0.87 32.50
N VAL A 171 -7.81 1.65 33.06
CA VAL A 171 -8.80 2.41 32.26
C VAL A 171 -8.13 3.49 31.42
N THR A 172 -7.13 4.19 31.97
CA THR A 172 -6.38 5.22 31.22
C THR A 172 -5.64 4.59 30.05
N LYS A 173 -5.00 3.43 30.26
CA LYS A 173 -4.34 2.64 29.22
C LYS A 173 -5.32 2.12 28.17
N ALA A 174 -6.51 1.69 28.59
CA ALA A 174 -7.55 1.25 27.66
C ALA A 174 -7.98 2.39 26.72
N TYR A 175 -8.02 3.63 27.22
CA TYR A 175 -8.36 4.78 26.39
C TYR A 175 -7.20 5.27 25.53
N LEU A 176 -6.09 5.72 26.14
CA LEU A 176 -4.99 6.40 25.45
C LEU A 176 -4.18 5.45 24.55
N ASP A 177 -3.85 4.26 25.03
CA ASP A 177 -2.97 3.35 24.31
C ASP A 177 -3.74 2.49 23.29
N ASN A 178 -5.08 2.54 23.27
CA ASN A 178 -5.88 1.66 22.42
C ASN A 178 -7.08 2.36 21.78
N TYR A 179 -8.02 2.93 22.56
CA TYR A 179 -9.25 3.49 21.98
C TYR A 179 -8.99 4.71 21.08
N GLU A 180 -8.00 5.55 21.38
CA GLU A 180 -7.65 6.70 20.52
C GLU A 180 -7.31 6.27 19.08
N TYR A 181 -6.73 5.09 18.88
CA TYR A 181 -6.44 4.54 17.55
C TYR A 181 -7.71 4.09 16.79
N LEU A 182 -8.80 3.83 17.51
CA LEU A 182 -10.09 3.46 16.92
C LEU A 182 -10.94 4.69 16.57
N GLU A 183 -10.67 5.85 17.19
CA GLU A 183 -11.48 7.06 17.03
C GLU A 183 -11.60 7.56 15.59
N PRO A 184 -10.52 7.65 14.77
CA PRO A 184 -10.63 8.15 13.39
C PRO A 184 -11.49 7.24 12.52
N ILE A 185 -11.48 5.94 12.79
CA ILE A 185 -12.18 4.93 12.00
C ILE A 185 -13.65 4.91 12.40
N LEU A 186 -13.95 4.91 13.70
CA LEU A 186 -15.32 5.02 14.21
C LEU A 186 -15.95 6.37 13.87
N LEU A 187 -15.17 7.45 13.78
CA LEU A 187 -15.66 8.75 13.34
C LEU A 187 -16.21 8.68 11.91
N LYS A 188 -15.56 7.94 11.02
CA LYS A 188 -16.03 7.77 9.64
C LYS A 188 -17.31 6.94 9.55
N GLN A 189 -17.41 5.88 10.36
CA GLN A 189 -18.52 4.92 10.28
C GLN A 189 -19.74 5.29 11.11
N ASN A 190 -19.52 5.73 12.35
CA ASN A 190 -20.60 6.09 13.28
C ASN A 190 -20.11 7.12 14.30
N PRO A 191 -20.13 8.43 13.93
CA PRO A 191 -19.72 9.52 14.81
C PRO A 191 -20.42 9.53 16.17
N VAL A 192 -21.70 9.12 16.21
CA VAL A 192 -22.49 9.07 17.45
C VAL A 192 -21.93 8.00 18.38
N LEU A 193 -21.77 6.77 17.89
CA LEU A 193 -21.21 5.66 18.67
C LEU A 193 -19.78 5.95 19.13
N LYS A 194 -18.95 6.54 18.25
CA LYS A 194 -17.61 7.04 18.61
C LYS A 194 -17.66 7.97 19.81
N LYS A 195 -18.55 8.98 19.76
CA LYS A 195 -18.64 10.00 20.80
C LYS A 195 -19.17 9.44 22.11
N GLU A 196 -20.15 8.54 22.05
CA GLU A 196 -20.69 7.87 23.24
C GLU A 196 -19.61 7.07 23.96
N ILE A 197 -18.85 6.23 23.25
CA ILE A 197 -17.78 5.42 23.87
C ILE A 197 -16.67 6.33 24.42
N GLU A 198 -16.29 7.39 23.69
CA GLU A 198 -15.33 8.38 24.16
C GLU A 198 -15.76 9.01 25.49
N LEU A 199 -17.00 9.48 25.61
CA LEU A 199 -17.52 10.07 26.85
C LEU A 199 -17.52 9.05 27.99
N MET A 200 -18.02 7.83 27.73
CA MET A 200 -18.12 6.80 28.75
C MET A 200 -16.75 6.36 29.29
N MET A 201 -15.73 6.25 28.44
CA MET A 201 -14.38 5.84 28.84
C MET A 201 -13.53 6.99 29.37
N ARG A 202 -13.47 8.12 28.65
CA ARG A 202 -12.56 9.24 28.94
C ARG A 202 -13.06 10.10 30.10
N GLN A 203 -14.38 10.25 30.24
CA GLN A 203 -14.98 11.16 31.22
C GLN A 203 -15.66 10.40 32.34
N ASP A 204 -16.71 9.63 32.03
CA ASP A 204 -17.59 9.07 33.05
C ASP A 204 -16.87 8.04 33.92
N LEU A 205 -16.30 7.00 33.31
CA LEU A 205 -15.64 5.93 34.05
C LEU A 205 -14.43 6.43 34.85
N ARG A 206 -13.63 7.35 34.27
CA ARG A 206 -12.50 7.98 34.98
C ARG A 206 -12.96 8.83 36.15
N THR A 207 -14.08 9.53 36.02
CA THR A 207 -14.67 10.30 37.11
C THR A 207 -15.17 9.37 38.22
N MET A 208 -15.93 8.33 37.88
CA MET A 208 -16.45 7.35 38.84
C MET A 208 -15.33 6.67 39.65
N LEU A 209 -14.22 6.31 38.99
CA LEU A 209 -13.05 5.75 39.66
C LEU A 209 -12.38 6.76 40.61
N LYS A 210 -12.26 8.02 40.18
CA LYS A 210 -11.65 9.10 40.98
C LYS A 210 -12.50 9.50 42.19
N THR A 211 -13.83 9.47 42.05
CA THR A 211 -14.77 9.83 43.12
C THR A 211 -15.11 8.66 44.05
N GLY A 212 -14.64 7.46 43.75
CA GLY A 212 -14.84 6.30 44.62
C GLY A 212 -16.25 5.71 44.58
N GLU A 213 -16.90 5.69 43.41
CA GLU A 213 -18.24 5.12 43.25
C GLU A 213 -18.33 3.63 43.66
N SER A 214 -19.54 3.14 43.91
CA SER A 214 -19.72 1.75 44.34
C SER A 214 -19.23 0.75 43.29
N LYS A 215 -18.75 -0.42 43.77
CA LYS A 215 -18.28 -1.52 42.92
C LYS A 215 -19.35 -1.93 41.89
N ASP A 216 -20.62 -1.93 42.28
CA ASP A 216 -21.74 -2.28 41.40
C ASP A 216 -21.94 -1.26 40.29
N LYS A 217 -21.86 0.04 40.60
CA LYS A 217 -21.96 1.10 39.59
C LYS A 217 -20.80 1.07 38.61
N ILE A 218 -19.57 0.93 39.09
CA ILE A 218 -18.38 0.82 38.23
C ILE A 218 -18.45 -0.43 37.35
N GLY A 219 -18.86 -1.56 37.93
CA GLY A 219 -19.08 -2.80 37.18
C GLY A 219 -20.10 -2.62 36.07
N THR A 220 -21.23 -1.98 36.38
CA THR A 220 -22.30 -1.68 35.41
C THR A 220 -21.81 -0.75 34.29
N GLN A 221 -21.05 0.29 34.62
CA GLN A 221 -20.49 1.21 33.62
C GLN A 221 -19.51 0.49 32.69
N ILE A 222 -18.62 -0.35 33.24
CA ILE A 222 -17.67 -1.14 32.44
C ILE A 222 -18.43 -2.09 31.50
N ASP A 223 -19.46 -2.78 31.99
CA ASP A 223 -20.24 -3.71 31.16
C ASP A 223 -20.98 -2.97 30.02
N ALA A 224 -21.47 -1.76 30.28
CA ALA A 224 -22.08 -0.91 29.26
C ALA A 224 -21.07 -0.48 28.19
N ILE A 225 -19.85 -0.10 28.59
CA ILE A 225 -18.74 0.23 27.66
C ILE A 225 -18.39 -0.99 26.81
N LEU A 226 -18.21 -2.17 27.41
CA LEU A 226 -17.88 -3.40 26.70
C LEU A 226 -18.94 -3.76 25.65
N LYS A 227 -20.22 -3.56 25.97
CA LYS A 227 -21.32 -3.78 25.01
C LYS A 227 -21.25 -2.83 23.81
N LYS A 228 -20.91 -1.55 24.02
CA LYS A 228 -20.73 -0.59 22.92
C LYS A 228 -19.47 -0.87 22.10
N LEU A 229 -18.38 -1.30 22.75
CA LEU A 229 -17.17 -1.73 22.05
C LEU A 229 -17.42 -2.95 21.17
N GLU A 230 -18.28 -3.88 21.59
CA GLU A 230 -18.73 -5.00 20.75
C GLU A 230 -19.55 -4.53 19.54
N GLN A 231 -20.43 -3.54 19.72
CA GLN A 231 -21.16 -2.92 18.61
C GLN A 231 -20.20 -2.24 17.63
N ALA A 232 -19.24 -1.47 18.16
CA ALA A 232 -18.20 -0.82 17.40
C ALA A 232 -17.38 -1.86 16.63
N LYS A 233 -16.84 -2.89 17.30
CA LYS A 233 -16.07 -3.98 16.70
C LYS A 233 -16.83 -4.63 15.54
N LYS A 234 -18.10 -4.97 15.74
CA LYS A 234 -18.94 -5.52 14.66
C LYS A 234 -19.07 -4.56 13.49
N LEU A 235 -19.32 -3.27 13.75
CA LEU A 235 -19.42 -2.26 12.70
C LEU A 235 -18.13 -2.20 11.86
N VAL A 236 -16.98 -2.01 12.51
CA VAL A 236 -15.68 -1.90 11.81
C VAL A 236 -15.25 -3.19 11.13
N MET A 237 -15.63 -4.35 11.67
CA MET A 237 -15.27 -5.64 11.09
C MET A 237 -16.29 -6.16 10.05
N SER A 238 -17.53 -5.62 10.02
CA SER A 238 -18.59 -6.05 9.08
C SER A 238 -18.54 -5.38 7.70
N GLU A 239 -17.89 -4.22 7.58
CA GLU A 239 -17.66 -3.55 6.28
C GLU A 239 -16.56 -4.21 5.43
N GLN A 240 -16.04 -5.37 5.83
CA GLN A 240 -15.18 -6.21 5.00
C GLN A 240 -15.95 -7.06 3.97
N LYS A 241 -17.22 -6.74 3.69
CA LYS A 241 -17.88 -7.16 2.44
C LYS A 241 -17.62 -6.10 1.37
N PRO A 242 -17.23 -6.49 0.14
CA PRO A 242 -16.99 -5.53 -0.94
C PRO A 242 -18.31 -4.82 -1.24
N ASN A 243 -18.44 -3.57 -0.80
CA ASN A 243 -19.60 -2.78 -1.19
C ASN A 243 -19.40 -2.39 -2.66
N SER A 244 -20.06 -3.14 -3.53
CA SER A 244 -20.16 -2.84 -4.96
C SER A 244 -21.10 -1.65 -5.13
N GLU A 245 -20.60 -0.44 -4.90
CA GLU A 245 -21.29 0.76 -5.35
C GLU A 245 -20.92 1.02 -6.82
N LYS A 246 -21.94 0.81 -7.66
CA LYS A 246 -21.93 1.12 -9.08
C LYS A 246 -21.68 2.62 -9.27
N TYR A 247 -20.43 2.98 -9.56
CA TYR A 247 -20.16 4.20 -10.31
C TYR A 247 -20.32 3.87 -11.79
N THR A 248 -21.45 4.30 -12.36
CA THR A 248 -21.60 4.49 -13.80
C THR A 248 -20.73 5.65 -14.23
N THR A 249 -19.51 5.37 -14.68
CA THR A 249 -18.75 6.31 -15.52
C THR A 249 -18.99 5.95 -16.97
N SER A 250 -19.63 6.87 -17.69
CA SER A 250 -19.77 6.81 -19.13
C SER A 250 -18.41 6.66 -19.79
N SER A 251 -18.29 5.64 -20.64
CA SER A 251 -17.23 5.54 -21.62
C SER A 251 -17.35 6.72 -22.58
N LYS A 252 -16.28 7.52 -22.67
CA LYS A 252 -15.85 8.15 -23.90
C LYS A 252 -14.34 8.07 -23.90
N TYR A 253 -13.78 7.10 -24.63
CA TYR A 253 -12.64 7.21 -25.54
C TYR A 253 -12.32 5.81 -26.07
N ASP A 254 -13.23 5.26 -26.88
CA ASP A 254 -12.86 4.27 -27.89
C ASP A 254 -12.53 5.06 -29.17
N ALA A 255 -11.25 5.16 -29.51
CA ALA A 255 -10.83 5.64 -30.82
C ALA A 255 -10.50 4.42 -31.70
N GLN A 256 -11.37 4.15 -32.68
CA GLN A 256 -11.12 3.18 -33.73
C GLN A 256 -10.10 3.70 -34.76
N SER A 257 -9.49 2.76 -35.48
CA SER A 257 -8.20 2.80 -36.19
C SER A 257 -8.11 3.60 -37.49
N LYS A 258 -8.64 4.83 -37.59
CA LYS A 258 -8.57 5.58 -38.88
C LYS A 258 -7.99 7.01 -38.82
N ASP A 259 -7.69 7.56 -37.65
CA ASP A 259 -7.26 8.97 -37.54
C ASP A 259 -5.85 9.18 -36.94
N VAL A 260 -4.92 8.24 -37.16
CA VAL A 260 -3.52 8.43 -36.70
C VAL A 260 -2.71 9.10 -37.81
N ASN A 261 -2.37 10.37 -37.63
CA ASN A 261 -1.49 11.09 -38.56
C ASN A 261 -0.10 11.27 -37.94
N CYS A 262 0.92 10.67 -38.55
CA CYS A 262 2.30 10.74 -38.03
C CYS A 262 2.97 12.05 -38.42
N ALA A 263 3.57 12.73 -37.45
CA ALA A 263 4.44 13.87 -37.73
C ALA A 263 5.64 13.44 -38.58
N LYS A 264 5.95 14.17 -39.65
CA LYS A 264 7.16 13.91 -40.46
C LYS A 264 8.41 14.03 -39.58
N PRO A 265 9.42 13.14 -39.71
CA PRO A 265 9.64 12.15 -40.79
C PRO A 265 9.14 10.73 -40.47
N MET A 266 8.15 10.58 -39.59
CA MET A 266 7.64 9.27 -39.17
C MET A 266 6.55 8.74 -40.12
N GLN A 267 6.52 7.43 -40.31
CA GLN A 267 5.56 6.68 -41.13
C GLN A 267 4.71 5.79 -40.23
N LEU A 268 3.40 5.76 -40.49
CA LEU A 268 2.48 4.87 -39.80
C LEU A 268 2.69 3.44 -40.29
N LEU A 269 2.81 2.49 -39.37
CA LEU A 269 2.81 1.05 -39.65
C LEU A 269 1.76 0.36 -38.78
N SER A 270 1.20 -0.73 -39.31
CA SER A 270 0.20 -1.57 -38.65
C SER A 270 0.73 -2.99 -38.44
N ASN A 271 0.51 -3.56 -37.26
CA ASN A 271 0.86 -4.95 -36.98
C ASN A 271 -0.27 -5.88 -37.45
N LYS A 272 0.06 -6.88 -38.27
CA LYS A 272 -0.93 -7.78 -38.88
C LYS A 272 -1.67 -8.69 -37.89
N GLU A 273 -1.04 -9.02 -36.77
CA GLU A 273 -1.60 -9.96 -35.79
C GLU A 273 -2.48 -9.26 -34.76
N THR A 274 -2.12 -8.03 -34.41
CA THR A 274 -2.77 -7.29 -33.31
C THR A 274 -3.62 -6.12 -33.79
N GLY A 275 -3.54 -5.74 -35.07
CA GLY A 275 -4.22 -4.57 -35.64
C GLY A 275 -3.73 -3.23 -35.10
N LYS A 276 -2.69 -3.23 -34.25
CA LYS A 276 -2.18 -2.03 -33.59
C LYS A 276 -1.34 -1.19 -34.56
N THR A 277 -1.54 0.11 -34.55
CA THR A 277 -0.78 1.07 -35.38
C THR A 277 0.30 1.80 -34.57
N THR A 278 1.38 2.20 -35.22
CA THR A 278 2.48 2.96 -34.61
C THR A 278 3.20 3.85 -35.62
N CYS A 279 3.70 5.00 -35.19
CA CYS A 279 4.53 5.88 -36.01
C CYS A 279 6.01 5.54 -35.82
N VAL A 280 6.71 5.23 -36.90
CA VAL A 280 8.15 4.94 -36.87
C VAL A 280 8.94 5.85 -37.79
N LYS A 281 10.16 6.20 -37.38
CA LYS A 281 11.08 6.95 -38.24
C LYS A 281 11.34 6.19 -39.55
N SER A 282 11.44 6.92 -40.65
CA SER A 282 11.60 6.36 -42.00
C SER A 282 12.76 5.36 -42.12
N GLU A 283 13.85 5.57 -41.39
CA GLU A 283 15.02 4.66 -41.33
C GLU A 283 14.73 3.30 -40.68
N SER A 284 13.75 3.23 -39.77
CA SER A 284 13.39 2.02 -39.02
C SER A 284 12.31 1.18 -39.69
N VAL A 285 11.68 1.70 -40.76
CA VAL A 285 10.57 1.05 -41.46
C VAL A 285 10.98 -0.30 -42.03
N ALA A 286 12.14 -0.38 -42.69
CA ALA A 286 12.61 -1.63 -43.31
C ALA A 286 12.82 -2.76 -42.28
N LYS A 287 13.19 -2.41 -41.04
CA LYS A 287 13.36 -3.37 -39.94
C LYS A 287 12.01 -3.87 -39.43
N MET A 288 11.04 -2.97 -39.28
CA MET A 288 9.69 -3.30 -38.81
C MET A 288 8.93 -4.18 -39.81
N LEU A 289 9.08 -3.93 -41.12
CA LEU A 289 8.47 -4.75 -42.17
C LEU A 289 8.96 -6.21 -42.13
N LYS A 290 10.24 -6.43 -41.77
CA LYS A 290 10.81 -7.77 -41.58
C LYS A 290 10.28 -8.48 -40.32
N SER A 291 9.60 -7.76 -39.43
CA SER A 291 9.05 -8.26 -38.17
C SER A 291 7.52 -8.31 -38.16
N GLY A 292 6.90 -8.44 -39.33
CA GLY A 292 5.45 -8.69 -39.46
C GLY A 292 4.57 -7.43 -39.46
N TRP A 293 5.17 -6.24 -39.50
CA TRP A 293 4.43 -4.98 -39.66
C TRP A 293 4.23 -4.66 -41.14
N THR A 294 3.17 -3.93 -41.47
CA THR A 294 2.92 -3.41 -42.81
C THR A 294 2.69 -1.91 -42.80
N LYS A 295 2.98 -1.27 -43.93
CA LYS A 295 2.48 0.08 -44.19
C LYS A 295 0.96 0.06 -44.25
#